data_AF-A0A969HGR9-F1
#
_entry.id   AF-A0A969HGR9-F1
#
_cell.length_a   1.000
_cell.length_b   1.000
_cell.length_c   1.000
_cell.angle_alpha   90.00
_cell.angle_beta   90.00
_cell.angle_gamma   90.00
#
_symmetry.space_group_name_H-M   'P 1'
#
loop_
_entity.id
_entity.type
_entity.pdbx_description
1 polymer ?
#
loop_
_entity_poly.entity_id
_entity_poly.type
_entity_poly.pdbx_seq_one_letter_code
_entity_poly.pdbx_strand_id
1 'polypeptide(L)' 'MATKLTPQEFVASWRNVTLKERSAAQEHFIDLCHLVGHETPAKADPTGERFTFEAGVMLS' A
#
# COMPACT_ATOMS: atom_id res chain seq x y z
N MET A 1 2.59 2.46 -15.46
CA MET A 1 1.72 3.62 -15.15
C MET A 1 1.01 3.33 -13.84
N ALA A 2 1.39 3.99 -12.75
CA ALA A 2 0.62 3.94 -11.50
C ALA A 2 -0.71 4.68 -11.73
N THR A 3 -1.83 4.05 -11.38
CA THR A 3 -3.13 4.70 -11.42
C THR A 3 -3.13 5.81 -10.38
N LYS A 4 -3.38 7.06 -10.78
CA LYS A 4 -3.35 8.20 -9.86
C LYS A 4 -4.69 8.31 -9.15
N LEU A 5 -4.71 8.10 -7.85
CA LEU A 5 -5.92 8.22 -7.03
C LEU A 5 -6.03 9.67 -6.55
N THR A 6 -7.23 10.26 -6.59
CA THR A 6 -7.43 11.60 -6.01
C THR A 6 -7.64 11.53 -4.48
N PRO A 7 -7.35 12.60 -3.73
CA PRO A 7 -7.63 12.64 -2.29
C PRO A 7 -9.09 12.37 -1.95
N GLN A 8 -10.02 12.84 -2.79
CA GLN A 8 -11.46 12.67 -2.61
C GLN A 8 -11.87 11.21 -2.78
N GLU A 9 -11.35 10.53 -3.81
CA GLU A 9 -11.58 9.10 -4.04
C GLU A 9 -11.00 8.26 -2.90
N PHE A 10 -9.78 8.59 -2.45
CA PHE A 10 -9.16 7.92 -1.30
C PHE A 10 -10.05 8.02 -0.05
N VAL A 11 -10.49 9.24 0.31
CA VAL A 11 -11.38 9.42 1.47
C VAL A 11 -12.71 8.68 1.27
N ALA A 12 -13.31 8.73 0.08
CA ALA A 12 -14.57 8.04 -0.19
C ALA A 12 -14.43 6.52 0.00
N SER A 13 -13.32 5.92 -0.45
CA SER A 13 -13.04 4.49 -0.30
C SER A 13 -12.83 4.07 1.15
N TRP A 14 -12.16 4.89 1.97
CA TRP A 14 -11.69 4.47 3.30
C TRP A 14 -12.52 5.02 4.48
N ARG A 15 -13.39 6.00 4.27
CA ARG A 15 -14.14 6.69 5.34
C ARG A 15 -15.06 5.78 6.18
N ASN A 16 -15.53 4.66 5.64
CA ASN A 16 -16.47 3.76 6.33
C ASN A 16 -16.01 2.29 6.36
N VAL A 17 -14.73 2.03 6.10
CA VAL A 17 -14.22 0.65 6.08
C VAL A 17 -14.17 0.09 7.51
N THR A 18 -14.85 -1.04 7.72
CA THR A 18 -14.91 -1.78 9.00
C THR A 18 -14.17 -3.12 8.96
N LEU A 19 -13.40 -3.36 7.89
CA LEU A 19 -12.66 -4.60 7.67
C LEU A 19 -11.57 -4.80 8.75
N LYS A 20 -11.35 -6.07 9.15
CA LYS A 20 -10.35 -6.45 10.16
C LYS A 20 -8.97 -5.94 9.76
N GLU A 21 -8.32 -5.26 10.71
CA GLU A 21 -7.20 -4.33 10.53
C GLU A 21 -6.05 -4.80 9.63
N ARG A 22 -5.73 -6.10 9.63
CA ARG A 22 -4.53 -6.60 8.95
C ARG A 22 -4.67 -6.70 7.42
N SER A 23 -5.83 -7.13 6.92
CA SER A 23 -6.05 -7.25 5.47
C SER A 23 -6.31 -5.90 4.82
N ALA A 24 -6.93 -4.97 5.55
CA ALA A 24 -7.19 -3.62 5.08
C ALA A 24 -5.92 -2.75 5.00
N ALA A 25 -4.93 -2.99 5.87
CA ALA A 25 -3.72 -2.17 5.93
C ALA A 25 -2.88 -2.19 4.64
N GLN A 26 -2.71 -3.37 4.02
CA GLN A 26 -1.93 -3.49 2.78
C GLN A 26 -2.61 -2.79 1.60
N GLU A 27 -3.93 -2.99 1.45
CA GLU A 27 -4.72 -2.33 0.40
C GLU A 27 -4.76 -0.80 0.60
N HIS A 28 -4.97 -0.33 1.83
CA HIS A 28 -4.92 1.09 2.17
C HIS A 28 -3.56 1.73 1.83
N PHE A 29 -2.46 1.02 2.11
CA PHE A 29 -1.13 1.52 1.79
C PHE A 29 -0.84 1.55 0.28
N ILE A 30 -1.37 0.58 -0.48
CA ILE A 30 -1.30 0.60 -1.94
C ILE A 30 -2.03 1.83 -2.48
N ASP A 31 -3.22 2.13 -1.97
CA ASP A 31 -3.98 3.33 -2.36
C ASP A 31 -3.28 4.62 -1.96
N LEU A 32 -2.54 4.65 -0.84
CA LEU A 32 -1.68 5.77 -0.49
C LEU A 32 -0.56 5.97 -1.52
N CYS A 33 0.07 4.89 -1.99
CA CYS A 33 1.09 4.97 -3.05
C CYS A 33 0.48 5.59 -4.33
N HIS A 34 -0.71 5.14 -4.72
CA HIS A 34 -1.44 5.69 -5.86
C HIS A 34 -1.85 7.16 -5.68
N LEU A 35 -2.21 7.56 -4.46
CA LEU A 35 -2.58 8.94 -4.12
C LEU A 35 -1.40 9.90 -4.30
N VAL A 36 -0.21 9.50 -3.87
CA VAL A 36 1.01 10.35 -3.97
C VAL A 36 1.75 10.15 -5.31
N GLY A 37 1.29 9.24 -6.16
CA GLY A 37 1.94 8.91 -7.43
C GLY A 37 3.24 8.11 -7.30
N HIS A 38 3.41 7.41 -6.19
CA HIS A 38 4.53 6.50 -5.95
C HIS A 38 4.21 5.08 -6.45
N GLU A 39 5.24 4.32 -6.84
CA GLU A 39 5.08 2.92 -7.21
C GLU A 39 4.72 2.06 -5.99
N THR A 40 3.91 1.02 -6.17
CA THR A 40 3.60 0.10 -5.06
C THR A 40 4.84 -0.69 -4.66
N PRO A 41 4.93 -1.24 -3.43
CA PRO A 41 6.07 -2.05 -3.00
C PRO A 41 6.48 -3.13 -4.02
N ALA A 42 5.52 -3.91 -4.51
CA ALA A 42 5.75 -4.95 -5.50
C ALA A 42 6.26 -4.45 -6.87
N LYS A 43 6.03 -3.17 -7.22
CA LYS A 43 6.54 -2.57 -8.46
C LYS A 43 7.90 -1.92 -8.28
N ALA A 44 8.07 -1.18 -7.18
CA ALA A 44 9.33 -0.50 -6.86
C ALA A 44 10.44 -1.47 -6.44
N ASP A 45 10.06 -2.56 -5.77
CA ASP A 45 10.97 -3.60 -5.27
C ASP A 45 10.27 -4.97 -5.26
N PRO A 46 10.25 -5.68 -6.40
CA PRO A 46 9.60 -6.98 -6.50
C PRO A 46 10.28 -8.07 -5.65
N THR A 47 11.52 -7.84 -5.21
CA THR A 47 12.27 -8.76 -4.36
C THR A 47 11.99 -8.56 -2.88
N GLY A 48 11.50 -7.38 -2.50
CA GLY A 48 11.20 -7.02 -1.11
C GLY A 48 12.43 -6.87 -0.23
N GLU A 49 13.62 -6.67 -0.79
CA GLU A 49 14.88 -6.51 -0.05
C GLU A 49 14.93 -5.19 0.72
N ARG A 50 14.27 -4.14 0.21
CA ARG A 50 14.34 -2.77 0.74
C ARG A 50 12.97 -2.13 0.95
N PHE A 51 11.94 -2.56 0.21
CA PHE A 51 10.60 -2.00 0.33
C PHE A 51 9.52 -3.09 0.22
N THR A 52 9.13 -3.61 1.38
CA THR A 52 8.10 -4.65 1.54
C THR A 52 7.22 -4.37 2.76
N PHE A 53 6.03 -4.97 2.81
CA PHE A 53 5.12 -4.86 3.95
C PHE A 53 5.61 -5.62 5.18
N GLU A 54 6.23 -6.77 4.96
CA GLU A 54 6.69 -7.68 6.00
C GLU A 54 8.10 -8.11 5.63
N ALA A 55 9.09 -7.49 6.28
CA ALA A 55 10.49 -7.87 6.12
C ALA A 55 10.77 -9.10 7.01
N GLY A 56 11.17 -10.20 6.39
CA GLY A 56 11.61 -11.38 7.13
C GLY A 56 12.84 -11.06 7.97
N VAL A 57 12.83 -11.45 9.26
CA VAL A 57 14.05 -11.41 10.08
C VAL A 57 14.97 -12.51 9.58
N MET A 58 16.13 -12.14 9.02
CA MET A 58 17.21 -13.09 8.82
C MET A 58 17.97 -13.23 10.14
N LEU A 59 17.78 -14.37 10.82
CA LEU A 59 18.65 -14.79 11.92
C LEU A 59 19.98 -15.23 11.30
N SER A 60 21.00 -14.39 11.42
CA SER A 60 22.39 -14.77 11.17
C SER A 60 23.05 -15.28 12.45
#